data_AF-A0A3S0D9Y6-F1
#
_entry.id   AF-A0A3S0D9Y6-F1
#
_cell.length_a   1.000
_cell.length_b   1.000
_cell.length_c   1.000
_cell.angle_alpha   90.00
_cell.angle_beta   90.00
_cell.angle_gamma   90.00
#
_symmetry.space_group_name_H-M   'P 1'
#
loop_
_entity.id
_entity.type
_entity.pdbx_description
1 polymer ?
#
loop_
_entity_poly.entity_id
_entity_poly.type
_entity_poly.pdbx_seq_one_letter_code
_entity_poly.pdbx_strand_id
1 'polypeptide(L)'
;MKYNFELSDVNLDKMIDDAAIRDEAKKRLPNALIQIGEKAALASLEEIRKTFKMSSSEKRKFVIEGGKNLKKSATYEYRCEIENMLFESIKALVYQK
;
A
#
# COMPACT_ATOMS: atom_id res chain seq x y z
N MET A 1 2.47 -13.17 -0.15
CA MET A 1 1.51 -12.35 0.63
C MET A 1 0.55 -11.69 -0.35
N LYS A 2 -0.76 -11.63 -0.08
CA LYS A 2 -1.70 -10.82 -0.87
C LYS A 2 -1.92 -9.50 -0.13
N TYR A 3 -1.58 -8.39 -0.76
CA TYR A 3 -1.86 -7.05 -0.22
C TYR A 3 -3.23 -6.60 -0.72
N ASN A 4 -4.14 -6.31 0.22
CA ASN A 4 -5.41 -5.64 -0.12
C ASN A 4 -5.14 -4.13 -0.19
N PHE A 5 -5.11 -3.60 -1.41
CA PHE A 5 -5.00 -2.18 -1.70
C PHE A 5 -6.37 -1.52 -1.64
N GLU A 6 -6.44 -0.30 -1.11
CA GLU A 6 -7.64 0.52 -1.21
C GLU A 6 -7.72 1.11 -2.62
N LEU A 7 -8.69 0.62 -3.41
CA LEU A 7 -8.92 1.00 -4.81
C LEU A 7 -10.32 1.60 -5.03
N SER A 8 -11.01 1.99 -3.96
CA SER A 8 -12.39 2.50 -3.99
C SER A 8 -12.54 3.82 -4.77
N ASP A 9 -11.46 4.58 -4.91
CA ASP A 9 -11.39 5.85 -5.63
C ASP A 9 -10.87 5.70 -7.07
N VAL A 10 -10.62 4.47 -7.53
CA VAL A 10 -10.18 4.21 -8.91
C VAL A 10 -11.34 4.52 -9.86
N ASN A 11 -11.13 5.46 -10.77
CA ASN A 11 -12.06 5.71 -11.87
C ASN A 11 -11.85 4.69 -12.99
N LEU A 12 -12.57 3.58 -12.91
CA LEU A 12 -12.48 2.47 -13.87
C LEU A 12 -12.91 2.87 -15.29
N ASP A 13 -13.77 3.89 -15.46
CA ASP A 13 -14.24 4.33 -16.78
C ASP A 13 -13.14 5.00 -17.63
N LYS A 14 -12.03 5.38 -17.00
CA LYS A 14 -10.84 5.93 -17.68
C LYS A 14 -9.82 4.86 -18.08
N MET A 15 -10.06 3.61 -17.73
CA MET A 15 -9.12 2.50 -17.96
C MET A 15 -9.46 1.77 -19.25
N ILE A 16 -9.09 2.40 -20.36
CA ILE A 16 -9.44 1.96 -21.72
C ILE A 16 -8.55 0.78 -22.16
N ASP A 17 -7.31 0.73 -21.67
CA ASP A 17 -6.32 -0.29 -22.03
C ASP A 17 -5.37 -0.62 -20.86
N ASP A 18 -4.51 -1.62 -21.06
CA ASP A 18 -3.48 -2.02 -20.09
C ASP A 18 -2.49 -0.89 -19.79
N ALA A 19 -2.26 0.05 -20.72
CA ALA A 19 -1.38 1.20 -20.49
C ALA A 19 -1.99 2.17 -19.46
N ALA A 20 -3.29 2.48 -19.59
CA ALA A 20 -4.02 3.30 -18.64
C ALA A 20 -4.06 2.67 -17.23
N ILE A 21 -4.22 1.34 -17.16
CA ILE A 21 -4.17 0.59 -15.90
C ILE A 21 -2.76 0.68 -15.29
N ARG A 22 -1.71 0.51 -16.09
CA ARG A 22 -0.32 0.60 -15.64
C ARG A 22 0.03 1.99 -15.10
N ASP A 23 -0.43 3.04 -15.78
CA ASP A 23 -0.23 4.42 -15.33
C ASP A 23 -0.93 4.70 -14.01
N GLU A 24 -2.14 4.18 -13.82
CA GLU A 24 -2.82 4.29 -12.52
C GLU A 24 -2.09 3.51 -11.43
N ALA A 25 -1.61 2.30 -11.71
CA ALA A 25 -0.81 1.51 -10.76
C ALA A 25 0.44 2.28 -10.31
N LYS A 26 1.16 2.91 -11.24
CA LYS A 26 2.33 3.76 -10.94
C LYS A 26 1.98 4.96 -10.06
N LYS A 27 0.85 5.63 -10.34
CA LYS A 27 0.37 6.76 -9.51
C LYS A 27 0.06 6.32 -8.08
N ARG A 28 -0.44 5.11 -7.91
CA ARG A 28 -0.83 4.55 -6.60
C ARG A 28 0.31 3.94 -5.81
N LEU A 29 1.39 3.52 -6.48
CA LEU A 29 2.54 2.88 -5.85
C LEU A 29 3.06 3.60 -4.59
N PRO A 30 3.26 4.94 -4.58
CA PRO A 30 3.72 5.64 -3.37
C PRO A 30 2.80 5.47 -2.16
N ASN A 31 1.48 5.49 -2.38
CA ASN A 31 0.50 5.36 -1.30
C ASN A 31 0.35 3.90 -0.88
N ALA A 32 0.40 2.96 -1.82
CA ALA A 32 0.41 1.54 -1.53
C ALA A 32 1.60 1.14 -0.62
N LEU A 33 2.80 1.66 -0.90
CA LEU A 33 3.97 1.44 -0.04
C LEU A 33 3.79 2.03 1.36
N ILE A 34 3.15 3.19 1.49
CA ILE A 34 2.82 3.77 2.81
C ILE A 34 1.86 2.84 3.56
N GLN A 35 0.76 2.40 2.92
CA GLN A 35 -0.23 1.53 3.54
C GLN A 35 0.37 0.19 3.99
N ILE A 36 1.27 -0.40 3.18
CA ILE A 36 1.96 -1.64 3.56
C ILE A 36 2.83 -1.41 4.79
N GLY A 37 3.60 -0.31 4.82
CA GLY A 37 4.48 0.00 5.95
C GLY A 37 3.70 0.34 7.22
N GLU A 38 2.57 1.04 7.10
CA GLU A 38 1.66 1.31 8.20
C GLU A 38 1.04 0.03 8.77
N LYS A 39 0.60 -0.90 7.90
CA LYS A 39 0.07 -2.20 8.31
C LYS A 39 1.14 -3.05 9.02
N ALA A 40 2.37 -3.09 8.49
CA ALA A 40 3.47 -3.80 9.11
C ALA A 40 3.82 -3.20 10.49
N ALA A 41 3.90 -1.87 10.57
CA ALA A 41 4.15 -1.18 11.83
C ALA A 41 3.01 -1.39 12.84
N LEU A 42 1.75 -1.40 12.40
CA LEU A 42 0.62 -1.69 13.27
C LEU A 42 0.71 -3.11 13.85
N ALA A 43 1.03 -4.11 13.03
CA ALA A 43 1.22 -5.48 13.49
C ALA A 43 2.35 -5.60 14.52
N SER A 44 3.51 -4.97 14.24
CA SER A 44 4.63 -4.92 15.20
C SER A 44 4.26 -4.20 16.49
N LEU A 45 3.47 -3.12 16.40
CA LEU A 45 3.00 -2.38 17.57
C LEU A 45 2.06 -3.22 18.44
N GLU A 46 1.22 -4.07 17.85
CA GLU A 46 0.38 -5.01 18.60
C GLU A 46 1.20 -6.05 19.38
N GLU A 47 2.33 -6.50 18.82
CA GLU A 47 3.27 -7.38 19.51
C GLU A 47 4.00 -6.66 20.65
N ILE A 48 4.53 -5.46 20.40
CA ILE A 48 5.28 -4.65 21.38
C ILE A 48 4.39 -4.19 22.53
N ARG A 49 3.11 -3.90 22.28
CA ARG A 49 2.13 -3.51 23.31
C ARG A 49 1.96 -4.54 24.42
N LYS A 50 2.27 -5.82 24.16
CA LYS A 50 2.25 -6.86 25.20
C LYS A 50 3.30 -6.60 26.30
N THR A 51 4.34 -5.84 25.97
CA THR A 51 5.49 -5.59 26.85
C THR A 51 5.63 -4.12 27.24
N PHE A 52 5.18 -3.18 26.39
CA PHE A 52 5.36 -1.74 26.61
C PHE A 52 4.06 -0.95 26.46
N LYS A 53 3.81 -0.02 27.40
CA LYS A 53 2.70 0.94 27.31
C LYS A 53 3.14 2.17 26.52
N MET A 54 2.44 2.45 25.42
CA MET A 54 2.59 3.67 24.62
C MET A 54 1.30 4.51 24.68
N SER A 55 1.45 5.82 24.62
CA SER A 55 0.32 6.75 24.45
C SER A 55 -0.29 6.67 23.04
N SER A 56 -1.53 7.14 22.89
CA SER A 56 -2.22 7.14 21.60
C SER A 56 -1.50 7.97 20.52
N SER A 57 -0.81 9.05 20.91
CA SER A 57 -0.05 9.90 19.99
C SER A 57 1.23 9.20 19.50
N GLU A 58 1.96 8.52 20.38
CA GLU A 58 3.16 7.76 20.03
C GLU A 58 2.84 6.59 19.09
N LYS A 59 1.74 5.89 19.36
CA LYS A 59 1.25 4.79 18.49
C LYS A 59 0.96 5.29 17.08
N ARG A 60 0.30 6.44 16.97
CA ARG A 60 0.00 7.06 15.67
C ARG A 60 1.29 7.47 14.94
N LYS A 61 2.24 8.07 15.65
CA LYS A 61 3.53 8.45 15.07
C LYS A 61 4.30 7.22 14.56
N PHE A 62 4.37 6.16 15.37
CA PHE A 62 5.04 4.91 15.01
C PHE A 62 4.50 4.30 13.70
N VAL A 63 3.17 4.21 13.58
CA VAL A 63 2.52 3.68 12.37
C VAL A 63 2.84 4.54 11.15
N ILE A 64 2.63 5.86 11.24
CA ILE A 64 2.90 6.81 10.14
C ILE A 64 4.38 6.74 9.70
N GLU A 65 5.30 6.62 10.67
CA GLU A 65 6.72 6.52 10.40
C GLU A 65 7.08 5.21 9.71
N GLY A 66 6.45 4.09 10.08
CA GLY A 66 6.57 2.81 9.38
C GLY A 66 6.21 2.92 7.90
N GLY A 67 5.11 3.59 7.56
CA GLY A 67 4.71 3.86 6.18
C GLY A 67 5.72 4.71 5.42
N LYS A 68 6.16 5.83 6.02
CA LYS A 68 7.16 6.73 5.43
C LYS A 68 8.49 6.03 5.20
N ASN A 69 8.91 5.19 6.15
CA ASN A 69 10.17 4.47 6.09
C ASN A 69 10.13 3.44 4.96
N LEU A 70 9.08 2.61 4.87
CA LEU A 70 8.98 1.63 3.79
C LEU A 70 8.96 2.31 2.41
N LYS A 71 8.18 3.39 2.25
CA LYS A 71 8.17 4.16 1.00
C LYS A 71 9.56 4.67 0.60
N LYS A 72 10.40 5.06 1.56
CA LYS A 72 11.76 5.57 1.30
C LYS A 72 12.76 4.44 1.06
N SER A 73 12.70 3.35 1.82
CA SER A 73 13.69 2.27 1.79
C SER A 73 13.36 1.13 0.82
N ALA A 74 12.14 1.08 0.27
CA ALA A 74 11.75 0.06 -0.70
C ALA A 74 12.73 0.00 -1.89
N THR A 75 13.25 -1.19 -2.16
CA THR A 75 14.13 -1.45 -3.30
C THR A 75 13.36 -1.33 -4.62
N TYR A 76 14.09 -1.27 -5.73
CA TYR A 76 13.48 -1.20 -7.05
C TYR A 76 12.63 -2.45 -7.34
N GLU A 77 13.15 -3.64 -7.02
CA GLU A 77 12.47 -4.92 -7.26
C GLU A 77 11.15 -4.98 -6.49
N TYR A 78 11.17 -4.57 -5.22
CA TYR A 78 9.97 -4.54 -4.40
C TYR A 78 8.94 -3.53 -4.92
N ARG A 79 9.40 -2.35 -5.38
CA ARG A 79 8.51 -1.38 -6.03
C ARG A 79 7.86 -1.95 -7.28
N CYS A 80 8.61 -2.64 -8.13
CA CYS A 80 8.09 -3.31 -9.32
C CYS A 80 7.09 -4.41 -8.97
N GLU A 81 7.36 -5.20 -7.94
CA GLU A 81 6.43 -6.22 -7.45
C GLU A 81 5.10 -5.58 -7.00
N ILE A 82 5.15 -4.54 -6.18
CA ILE A 82 3.94 -3.83 -5.72
C ILE A 82 3.20 -3.16 -6.88
N GLU A 83 3.91 -2.57 -7.84
CA GLU A 83 3.30 -2.01 -9.05
C GLU A 83 2.58 -3.09 -9.87
N ASN A 84 3.19 -4.26 -10.05
CA ASN A 84 2.56 -5.38 -10.75
C ASN A 84 1.32 -5.88 -10.00
N MET A 85 1.38 -5.98 -8.67
CA MET A 85 0.21 -6.36 -7.88
C MET A 85 -0.93 -5.33 -7.97
N LEU A 86 -0.60 -4.04 -7.98
CA LEU A 86 -1.58 -2.97 -8.22
C LEU A 86 -2.19 -3.09 -9.62
N PHE A 87 -1.36 -3.28 -10.65
CA PHE A 87 -1.81 -3.48 -12.02
C PHE A 87 -2.80 -4.65 -12.12
N GLU A 88 -2.44 -5.83 -11.62
CA GLU A 88 -3.32 -7.01 -11.66
C GLU A 88 -4.61 -6.80 -10.86
N SER A 89 -4.54 -6.11 -9.71
CA SER A 89 -5.71 -5.82 -8.89
C SER A 89 -6.68 -4.88 -9.59
N ILE A 90 -6.16 -3.81 -10.20
CA ILE A 90 -6.95 -2.85 -10.96
C ILE A 90 -7.53 -3.53 -12.22
N LYS A 91 -6.71 -4.32 -12.91
CA LYS A 91 -7.12 -5.09 -14.09
C LYS A 91 -8.30 -6.00 -13.75
N ALA A 92 -8.21 -6.75 -12.66
CA ALA A 92 -9.32 -7.58 -12.19
C ALA A 92 -10.61 -6.78 -11.93
N LEU A 93 -10.52 -5.58 -11.36
CA LEU A 93 -11.69 -4.71 -11.15
C LEU A 93 -12.31 -4.20 -12.45
N VAL A 94 -11.48 -3.87 -13.45
CA VAL A 94 -11.96 -3.41 -14.77
C VAL A 94 -12.69 -4.53 -15.52
N TYR A 95 -12.13 -5.74 -15.54
CA TYR A 95 -12.71 -6.88 -16.28
C TYR A 95 -13.83 -7.63 -15.53
N GLN A 96 -14.09 -7.29 -14.26
CA GLN A 96 -15.25 -7.78 -13.50
C GLN A 96 -16.48 -6.86 -13.60
N LYS A 97 -16.32 -5.68 -14.21
CA LYS A 97 -17.43 -4.76 -14.51
C LYS A 97 -18.19 -5.22 -15.75
#